data_AF-A0AAX1LJ09-F1
#
_entry.id   AF-A0AAX1LJ09-F1
#
_cell.length_a   1.000
_cell.length_b   1.000
_cell.length_c   1.000
_cell.angle_alpha   90.00
_cell.angle_beta   90.00
_cell.angle_gamma   90.00
#
_symmetry.space_group_name_H-M   'P 1'
#
loop_
_entity.id
_entity.type
_entity.pdbx_description
1 polymer ?
#
loop_
_entity_poly.entity_id
_entity_poly.type
_entity_poly.pdbx_seq_one_letter_code
_entity_poly.pdbx_strand_id
1 'polypeptide(L)'
;MSWNSIIEDHYMEMLSNIRETAIATTDQCNIKCEHCLMMSGPSRKEKLSYLLMKRFIDSLRAKSKLNTVVFTGGESTLLGEDLFSIISYCSSIGLGTRLVTNGSWAINNCATEDMILYLLESGLNELNISTDDFHAKEVSLDCVRRIWKCAKGRGFSAVILGVCSGPESRVTPQF
;
A
#
# COMPACT_ATOMS: atom_id res chain seq x y z
N MET A 1 38.56 -19.14 -0.55
CA MET A 1 37.37 -18.43 -1.08
C MET A 1 37.84 -17.12 -1.66
N SER A 2 37.28 -16.70 -2.80
CA SER A 2 37.62 -15.41 -3.40
C SER A 2 36.82 -14.31 -2.70
N TRP A 3 37.28 -13.07 -2.74
CA TRP A 3 36.50 -11.93 -2.24
C TRP A 3 35.12 -11.82 -2.93
N ASN A 4 35.05 -12.14 -4.22
CA ASN A 4 33.80 -12.16 -4.97
C ASN A 4 32.81 -13.23 -4.45
N SER A 5 33.31 -14.42 -4.07
CA SER A 5 32.43 -15.48 -3.53
C SER A 5 31.86 -15.10 -2.16
N ILE A 6 32.66 -14.47 -1.29
CA ILE A 6 32.19 -14.01 0.02
C ILE A 6 31.12 -12.93 -0.12
N ILE A 7 31.31 -12.01 -1.07
CA ILE A 7 30.34 -10.95 -1.37
C ILE A 7 29.03 -11.56 -1.92
N GLU A 8 29.11 -12.48 -2.88
CA GLU A 8 27.94 -13.18 -3.42
C GLU A 8 27.19 -13.99 -2.35
N ASP A 9 27.90 -14.74 -1.51
CA ASP A 9 27.31 -15.50 -0.41
C ASP A 9 26.57 -14.57 0.57
N HIS A 10 27.18 -13.43 0.92
CA HIS A 10 26.55 -12.45 1.80
C HIS A 10 25.32 -11.79 1.16
N TYR A 11 25.36 -11.48 -0.14
CA TYR A 11 24.20 -10.97 -0.87
C TYR A 11 23.06 -12.00 -0.91
N MET A 12 23.37 -13.27 -1.16
CA MET A 12 22.37 -14.34 -1.20
C MET A 12 21.78 -14.60 0.19
N GLU A 13 22.59 -14.52 1.25
CA GLU A 13 22.11 -14.59 2.62
C GLU A 13 21.16 -13.42 2.94
N MET A 14 21.53 -12.19 2.56
CA MET A 14 20.68 -11.01 2.75
C MET A 14 19.35 -11.15 2.00
N LEU A 15 19.39 -11.54 0.72
CA LEU A 15 18.20 -11.77 -0.10
C LEU A 15 17.31 -12.86 0.50
N SER A 16 17.89 -13.95 1.00
CA SER A 16 17.15 -15.08 1.57
C SER A 16 16.29 -14.69 2.78
N ASN A 17 16.67 -13.62 3.48
CA ASN A 17 16.03 -13.16 4.71
C ASN A 17 15.00 -12.05 4.49
N ILE A 18 14.79 -11.59 3.25
CA ILE A 18 13.72 -10.65 2.95
C ILE A 18 12.37 -11.30 3.28
N ARG A 19 11.63 -10.66 4.19
CA ARG A 19 10.29 -11.07 4.63
C ARG A 19 9.18 -10.20 4.05
N GLU A 20 9.49 -8.95 3.73
CA GLU A 20 8.53 -7.97 3.27
C GLU A 20 9.13 -7.13 2.15
N THR A 21 8.31 -6.74 1.19
CA THR A 21 8.67 -5.78 0.14
C THR A 21 7.53 -4.78 -0.07
N ALA A 22 7.89 -3.55 -0.44
CA ALA A 22 6.93 -2.54 -0.85
C ALA A 22 7.09 -2.23 -2.35
N ILE A 23 5.97 -2.18 -3.06
CA ILE A 23 5.91 -1.85 -4.47
C ILE A 23 5.22 -0.49 -4.61
N ALA A 24 5.97 0.51 -5.08
CA ALA A 24 5.40 1.75 -5.57
C ALA A 24 4.71 1.48 -6.92
N THR A 25 3.39 1.27 -6.90
CA THR A 25 2.63 0.77 -8.05
C THR A 25 2.45 1.82 -9.15
N THR A 26 2.53 3.10 -8.80
CA THR A 26 2.30 4.25 -9.69
C THR A 26 2.89 5.51 -9.08
N ASP A 27 3.18 6.50 -9.91
CA ASP A 27 3.41 7.88 -9.46
C ASP A 27 2.14 8.74 -9.59
N GLN A 28 1.10 8.23 -10.26
CA GLN A 28 -0.19 8.91 -10.38
C GLN A 28 -0.88 8.96 -9.01
N CYS A 29 -1.26 10.16 -8.59
CA CYS A 29 -2.05 10.37 -7.38
C CYS A 29 -3.10 11.44 -7.67
N ASN A 30 -4.32 11.29 -7.15
CA ASN A 30 -5.38 12.27 -7.36
C ASN A 30 -5.28 13.48 -6.42
N ILE A 31 -4.33 13.47 -5.48
CA ILE A 31 -4.02 14.60 -4.59
C ILE A 31 -2.56 15.02 -4.75
N LYS A 32 -2.22 16.21 -4.27
CA LYS A 32 -0.84 16.73 -4.25
C LYS A 32 -0.48 17.21 -2.85
N CYS A 33 -0.19 16.27 -1.94
CA CYS A 33 0.26 16.62 -0.60
C CYS A 33 1.68 17.22 -0.62
N GLU A 34 1.90 18.24 0.21
CA GLU A 34 3.14 19.05 0.18
C GLU A 34 4.40 18.25 0.57
N HIS A 35 4.25 17.18 1.35
CA HIS A 35 5.38 16.40 1.85
C HIS A 35 5.63 15.08 1.09
N CYS A 36 5.03 14.91 -0.09
CA CYS A 36 5.02 13.62 -0.79
C CYS A 36 6.44 13.13 -1.11
N LEU A 37 6.89 12.09 -0.39
CA LEU A 37 8.22 11.49 -0.58
C LEU A 37 8.44 10.94 -1.99
N MET A 38 7.36 10.50 -2.66
CA MET A 38 7.39 9.89 -3.99
C MET A 38 7.27 10.93 -5.12
N MET A 39 7.07 12.22 -4.80
CA MET A 39 6.78 13.27 -5.79
C MET A 39 5.60 12.92 -6.72
N SER A 40 4.64 12.17 -6.19
CA SER A 40 3.42 11.75 -6.90
C SER A 40 2.45 12.92 -7.09
N GLY A 41 1.52 12.79 -8.04
CA GLY A 41 0.48 13.80 -8.21
C GLY A 41 -0.40 13.63 -9.45
N PRO A 42 -1.37 14.55 -9.65
CA PRO A 42 -2.43 14.37 -10.66
C PRO A 42 -1.94 14.38 -12.11
N SER A 43 -0.79 15.00 -12.36
CA SER A 43 -0.18 15.08 -13.70
C SER A 43 0.72 13.89 -14.04
N ARG A 44 1.05 13.04 -13.06
CA ARG A 44 1.88 11.84 -13.24
C ARG A 44 1.04 10.73 -13.91
N LYS A 45 1.70 9.87 -14.68
CA LYS A 45 1.04 8.81 -15.48
C LYS A 45 1.76 7.46 -15.40
N GLU A 46 2.92 7.44 -14.78
CA GLU A 46 3.76 6.27 -14.61
C GLU A 46 3.04 5.25 -13.74
N LYS A 47 2.85 4.04 -14.27
CA LYS A 47 2.19 2.93 -13.58
C LYS A 47 2.89 1.62 -13.90
N LEU A 48 3.00 0.74 -12.92
CA LEU A 48 3.41 -0.64 -13.13
C LEU A 48 2.22 -1.43 -13.68
N SER A 49 2.47 -2.31 -14.65
CA SER A 49 1.46 -3.26 -15.10
C SER A 49 1.38 -4.45 -14.14
N TYR A 50 0.21 -5.11 -14.09
CA TYR A 50 0.02 -6.38 -13.38
C TYR A 50 1.15 -7.39 -13.66
N LEU A 51 1.49 -7.60 -14.94
CA LEU A 51 2.51 -8.56 -15.35
C LEU A 51 3.90 -8.22 -14.80
N LEU A 52 4.26 -6.94 -14.72
CA LEU A 52 5.54 -6.52 -14.18
C LEU A 52 5.60 -6.73 -12.66
N MET A 53 4.55 -6.35 -11.93
CA MET A 53 4.46 -6.59 -10.49
C MET A 53 4.52 -8.09 -10.17
N LYS A 54 3.74 -8.91 -10.89
CA LYS A 54 3.73 -10.37 -10.73
C LYS A 54 5.12 -10.97 -10.95
N ARG A 55 5.80 -10.61 -12.05
CA ARG A 55 7.15 -11.11 -12.36
C ARG A 55 8.16 -10.74 -11.28
N PHE A 56 8.07 -9.53 -10.73
CA PHE A 56 8.92 -9.08 -9.62
C PHE A 56 8.67 -9.93 -8.36
N ILE A 57 7.41 -10.11 -7.98
CA ILE A 57 7.02 -10.91 -6.81
C ILE A 57 7.48 -12.38 -6.95
N ASP A 58 7.23 -13.01 -8.11
CA ASP A 58 7.70 -14.37 -8.41
C ASP A 58 9.23 -14.49 -8.26
N SER A 59 9.97 -13.51 -8.80
CA SER A 59 11.43 -13.51 -8.78
C SER A 59 12.00 -13.33 -7.37
N LEU A 60 11.39 -12.44 -6.57
CA LEU A 60 11.81 -12.20 -5.19
C LEU A 60 11.49 -13.40 -4.31
N ARG A 61 10.28 -13.96 -4.42
CA ARG A 61 9.85 -15.14 -3.67
C ARG A 61 10.73 -16.36 -3.93
N ALA A 62 11.19 -16.55 -5.18
CA ALA A 62 12.09 -17.66 -5.52
C ALA A 62 13.45 -17.62 -4.77
N LYS A 63 13.82 -16.46 -4.21
CA LYS A 63 15.14 -16.22 -3.60
C LYS A 63 15.05 -15.78 -2.14
N SER A 64 13.86 -15.72 -1.56
CA SER A 64 13.64 -15.13 -0.23
C SER A 64 12.54 -15.86 0.54
N LYS A 65 12.43 -15.52 1.83
CA LYS A 65 11.31 -15.93 2.69
C LYS A 65 10.22 -14.87 2.69
N LEU A 66 9.92 -14.32 1.51
CA LEU A 66 8.91 -13.27 1.34
C LEU A 66 7.58 -13.77 1.90
N ASN A 67 7.01 -12.99 2.80
CA ASN A 67 5.76 -13.25 3.49
C ASN A 67 4.74 -12.15 3.24
N THR A 68 5.16 -10.91 2.98
CA THR A 68 4.24 -9.77 2.83
C THR A 68 4.63 -8.86 1.66
N VAL A 69 3.61 -8.43 0.90
CA VAL A 69 3.74 -7.43 -0.15
C VAL A 69 2.90 -6.20 0.22
N VAL A 70 3.55 -5.04 0.22
CA VAL A 70 2.91 -3.74 0.48
C VAL A 70 2.70 -3.03 -0.86
N PHE A 71 1.47 -2.66 -1.17
CA PHE A 71 1.11 -1.82 -2.31
C PHE A 71 1.02 -0.37 -1.84
N THR A 72 1.84 0.49 -2.46
CA THR A 72 1.97 1.92 -2.14
C THR A 72 2.32 2.71 -3.41
N GLY A 73 2.69 3.98 -3.30
CA GLY A 73 3.16 4.84 -4.39
C GLY A 73 2.47 6.20 -4.35
N GLY A 74 2.08 6.69 -5.53
CA GLY A 74 0.93 7.58 -5.62
C GLY A 74 -0.33 6.89 -5.07
N GLU A 75 -1.50 7.14 -5.64
CA GLU A 75 -2.69 6.44 -5.15
C GLU A 75 -2.85 5.09 -5.84
N SER A 76 -2.47 4.01 -5.16
CA SER A 76 -2.55 2.65 -5.70
C SER A 76 -3.97 2.27 -6.13
N THR A 77 -5.03 2.78 -5.47
CA THR A 77 -6.41 2.46 -5.90
C THR A 77 -6.75 2.98 -7.29
N LEU A 78 -5.98 3.91 -7.85
CA LEU A 78 -6.14 4.39 -9.23
C LEU A 78 -5.76 3.35 -10.29
N LEU A 79 -5.06 2.26 -9.92
CA LEU A 79 -4.79 1.16 -10.84
C LEU A 79 -6.05 0.31 -11.14
N GLY A 80 -7.10 0.38 -10.32
CA GLY A 80 -8.32 -0.40 -10.49
C GLY A 80 -8.04 -1.91 -10.53
N GLU A 81 -8.52 -2.59 -11.57
CA GLU A 81 -8.41 -4.05 -11.75
C GLU A 81 -6.98 -4.59 -11.63
N ASP A 82 -5.97 -3.84 -12.05
CA ASP A 82 -4.57 -4.26 -11.91
C ASP A 82 -4.16 -4.39 -10.43
N LEU A 83 -4.67 -3.52 -9.55
CA LEU A 83 -4.45 -3.59 -8.10
C LEU A 83 -5.16 -4.81 -7.50
N PHE A 84 -6.45 -5.00 -7.81
CA PHE A 84 -7.22 -6.12 -7.27
C PHE A 84 -6.65 -7.46 -7.71
N SER A 85 -6.28 -7.56 -8.99
CA SER A 85 -5.66 -8.76 -9.56
C SER A 85 -4.34 -9.10 -8.89
N ILE A 86 -3.49 -8.11 -8.58
CA ILE A 86 -2.20 -8.39 -7.93
C ILE A 86 -2.36 -8.74 -6.44
N ILE A 87 -3.31 -8.13 -5.73
CA ILE A 87 -3.66 -8.50 -4.36
C ILE A 87 -4.16 -9.96 -4.33
N SER A 88 -5.11 -10.29 -5.21
CA SER A 88 -5.69 -11.64 -5.33
C SER A 88 -4.63 -12.68 -5.67
N TYR A 89 -3.73 -12.38 -6.61
CA TYR A 89 -2.61 -13.23 -6.91
C TYR A 89 -1.71 -13.48 -5.69
N CYS A 90 -1.31 -12.42 -4.96
CA CYS A 90 -0.48 -12.57 -3.76
C CYS A 90 -1.15 -13.42 -2.69
N SER A 91 -2.43 -13.15 -2.41
CA SER A 91 -3.22 -13.93 -1.46
C SER A 91 -3.32 -15.41 -1.87
N SER A 92 -3.56 -15.69 -3.16
CA SER A 92 -3.69 -17.06 -3.68
C SER A 92 -2.42 -17.92 -3.51
N ILE A 93 -1.25 -17.29 -3.42
CA ILE A 93 0.04 -17.97 -3.20
C ILE A 93 0.51 -17.91 -1.74
N GLY A 94 -0.36 -17.48 -0.83
CA GLY A 94 -0.13 -17.45 0.61
C GLY A 94 0.68 -16.27 1.12
N LEU A 95 0.84 -15.21 0.33
CA LEU A 95 1.49 -13.98 0.80
C LEU A 95 0.46 -13.08 1.50
N GLY A 96 0.90 -12.47 2.59
CA GLY A 96 0.22 -11.35 3.22
C GLY A 96 0.22 -10.13 2.31
N THR A 97 -0.87 -9.36 2.32
CA THR A 97 -1.04 -8.17 1.49
C THR A 97 -1.39 -6.95 2.35
N ARG A 98 -0.73 -5.83 2.05
CA ARG A 98 -0.98 -4.53 2.71
C ARG A 98 -1.21 -3.46 1.66
N LEU A 99 -2.18 -2.59 1.87
CA LEU A 99 -2.43 -1.42 1.02
C LEU A 99 -2.22 -0.15 1.83
N VAL A 100 -1.46 0.79 1.27
CA VAL A 100 -1.36 2.17 1.76
C VAL A 100 -2.15 3.06 0.79
N THR A 101 -3.15 3.79 1.28
CA THR A 101 -4.04 4.63 0.46
C THR A 101 -4.31 5.99 1.12
N ASN A 102 -4.52 7.02 0.31
CA ASN A 102 -4.99 8.34 0.75
C ASN A 102 -6.48 8.35 1.10
N GLY A 103 -7.24 7.31 0.74
CA GLY A 103 -8.64 7.14 1.14
C GLY A 103 -9.64 8.08 0.45
N SER A 104 -9.22 8.80 -0.60
CA SER A 104 -10.05 9.79 -1.32
C SER A 104 -11.30 9.20 -1.99
N TRP A 105 -11.34 7.88 -2.22
CA TRP A 105 -12.48 7.16 -2.79
C TRP A 105 -13.68 7.05 -1.84
N ALA A 106 -13.51 7.26 -0.53
CA ALA A 106 -14.57 7.17 0.46
C ALA A 106 -15.48 8.41 0.49
N ILE A 107 -16.03 8.79 -0.66
CA ILE A 107 -16.85 9.99 -0.85
C ILE A 107 -18.22 9.91 -0.17
N ASN A 108 -18.77 8.70 -0.01
CA ASN A 108 -20.01 8.41 0.70
C ASN A 108 -19.99 6.96 1.22
N ASN A 109 -20.99 6.58 2.02
CA ASN A 109 -21.02 5.25 2.64
C ASN A 109 -21.10 4.11 1.62
N CYS A 110 -21.83 4.28 0.51
CA CYS A 110 -22.00 3.23 -0.50
C CYS A 110 -20.68 2.96 -1.23
N ALA A 111 -20.03 4.01 -1.74
CA ALA A 111 -18.72 3.89 -2.39
C ALA A 111 -17.66 3.33 -1.43
N THR A 112 -17.75 3.67 -0.14
CA THR A 112 -16.85 3.13 0.88
C THR A 112 -17.07 1.63 1.09
N GLU A 113 -18.33 1.23 1.21
CA GLU A 113 -18.75 -0.17 1.38
C GLU A 113 -18.28 -1.03 0.20
N ASP A 114 -18.58 -0.60 -1.02
CA ASP A 114 -18.21 -1.32 -2.24
C ASP A 114 -16.69 -1.53 -2.30
N MET A 115 -15.90 -0.48 -2.09
CA MET A 115 -14.44 -0.58 -2.13
C MET A 115 -13.89 -1.49 -1.01
N ILE A 116 -14.41 -1.40 0.21
CA ILE A 116 -13.97 -2.29 1.29
C ILE A 116 -14.27 -3.76 0.98
N LEU A 117 -15.44 -4.06 0.41
CA LEU A 117 -15.79 -5.40 -0.03
C LEU A 117 -14.84 -5.89 -1.13
N TYR A 118 -14.60 -5.09 -2.18
CA TYR A 118 -13.66 -5.45 -3.24
C TYR A 118 -12.25 -5.74 -2.71
N LEU A 119 -11.75 -4.95 -1.75
CA LEU A 119 -10.44 -5.17 -1.14
C LEU A 119 -10.41 -6.48 -0.34
N LEU A 120 -11.42 -6.76 0.47
CA LEU A 120 -11.52 -8.01 1.24
C LEU A 120 -11.65 -9.23 0.33
N GLU A 121 -12.50 -9.17 -0.69
CA GLU A 121 -12.70 -10.25 -1.67
C GLU A 121 -11.44 -10.51 -2.50
N SER A 122 -10.67 -9.46 -2.79
CA SER A 122 -9.34 -9.59 -3.41
C SER A 122 -8.32 -10.24 -2.47
N GLY A 123 -8.63 -10.41 -1.18
CA GLY A 123 -7.73 -11.00 -0.20
C GLY A 123 -6.77 -10.00 0.45
N LEU A 124 -7.13 -8.72 0.53
CA LEU A 124 -6.35 -7.72 1.25
C LEU A 124 -6.33 -8.04 2.76
N ASN A 125 -5.15 -8.12 3.39
CA ASN A 125 -5.05 -8.41 4.82
C ASN A 125 -4.95 -7.16 5.69
N GLU A 126 -4.16 -6.17 5.30
CA GLU A 126 -3.91 -4.96 6.09
C GLU A 126 -4.23 -3.69 5.29
N LEU A 127 -4.97 -2.77 5.89
CA LEU A 127 -5.35 -1.49 5.28
C LEU A 127 -4.78 -0.31 6.07
N ASN A 128 -3.91 0.47 5.43
CA ASN A 128 -3.25 1.62 6.02
C ASN A 128 -3.74 2.89 5.31
N ILE A 129 -4.34 3.80 6.09
CA ILE A 129 -4.96 5.02 5.58
C ILE A 129 -4.06 6.20 5.95
N SER A 130 -3.50 6.86 4.96
CA SER A 130 -2.67 8.05 5.15
C SER A 130 -3.53 9.25 5.50
N THR A 131 -3.28 9.87 6.64
CA THR A 131 -3.98 11.07 7.08
C THR A 131 -3.10 11.91 7.99
N ASP A 132 -2.95 13.20 7.69
CA ASP A 132 -2.22 14.18 8.50
C ASP A 132 -2.61 15.57 8.02
N ASP A 133 -1.99 16.62 8.57
CA ASP A 133 -2.29 18.00 8.20
C ASP A 133 -2.05 18.32 6.71
N PHE A 134 -1.19 17.56 6.02
CA PHE A 134 -0.89 17.75 4.60
C PHE A 134 -1.91 17.03 3.72
N HIS A 135 -2.29 15.80 4.10
CA HIS A 135 -3.36 15.05 3.42
C HIS A 135 -4.74 15.68 3.65
N ALA A 136 -5.01 16.17 4.86
CA ALA A 136 -6.31 16.73 5.26
C ALA A 136 -6.71 18.00 4.49
N LYS A 137 -5.75 18.64 3.79
CA LYS A 137 -6.01 19.76 2.87
C LYS A 137 -6.79 19.31 1.62
N GLU A 138 -6.53 18.08 1.16
CA GLU A 138 -7.06 17.54 -0.10
C GLU A 138 -8.10 16.42 0.13
N VAL A 139 -7.96 15.66 1.23
CA VAL A 139 -8.87 14.57 1.60
C VAL A 139 -9.51 14.86 2.95
N SER A 140 -10.84 14.99 2.96
CA SER A 140 -11.58 15.21 4.21
C SER A 140 -11.33 14.08 5.21
N LEU A 141 -11.17 14.44 6.48
CA LEU A 141 -11.11 13.48 7.60
C LEU A 141 -12.37 12.60 7.69
N ASP A 142 -13.50 13.03 7.12
CA ASP A 142 -14.70 12.20 7.06
C ASP A 142 -14.55 11.01 6.12
N CYS A 143 -13.72 11.11 5.06
CA CYS A 143 -13.36 9.97 4.23
C CYS A 143 -12.64 8.92 5.09
N VAL A 144 -11.62 9.35 5.83
CA VAL A 144 -10.85 8.48 6.74
C VAL A 144 -11.76 7.84 7.79
N ARG A 145 -12.66 8.62 8.42
CA ARG A 145 -13.63 8.09 9.39
C ARG A 145 -14.57 7.07 8.79
N ARG A 146 -15.06 7.29 7.57
CA ARG A 146 -15.92 6.33 6.86
C ARG A 146 -15.17 5.03 6.60
N ILE A 147 -13.95 5.10 6.08
CA ILE A 147 -13.12 3.91 5.84
C ILE A 147 -12.89 3.16 7.14
N TRP A 148 -12.46 3.84 8.20
CA TRP A 148 -12.19 3.21 9.49
C TRP A 148 -13.42 2.50 10.07
N LYS A 149 -14.56 3.19 10.11
CA LYS A 149 -15.82 2.63 10.61
C LYS A 149 -16.30 1.45 9.76
N CYS A 150 -16.13 1.54 8.45
CA CYS A 150 -16.49 0.47 7.53
C CYS A 150 -15.56 -0.73 7.70
N ALA A 151 -14.24 -0.55 7.71
CA ALA A 151 -13.26 -1.63 7.68
C ALA A 151 -13.07 -2.35 9.04
N LYS A 152 -13.20 -1.64 10.16
CA LYS A 152 -12.89 -2.18 11.50
C LYS A 152 -13.75 -3.41 11.81
N GLY A 153 -13.09 -4.54 12.05
CA GLY A 153 -13.73 -5.80 12.44
C GLY A 153 -14.29 -6.65 11.30
N ARG A 154 -13.99 -6.33 10.03
CA ARG A 154 -14.52 -7.03 8.84
C ARG A 154 -13.57 -8.03 8.18
N GLY A 155 -12.51 -8.47 8.88
CA GLY A 155 -11.60 -9.51 8.39
C GLY A 155 -10.19 -9.03 8.05
N PHE A 156 -9.93 -7.72 8.07
CA PHE A 156 -8.56 -7.21 8.07
C PHE A 156 -7.82 -7.66 9.34
N SER A 157 -6.55 -8.05 9.21
CA SER A 157 -5.67 -8.33 10.34
C SER A 157 -5.35 -7.05 11.12
N ALA A 158 -5.23 -5.93 10.40
CA ALA A 158 -5.12 -4.60 10.95
C ALA A 158 -5.71 -3.57 9.99
N VAL A 159 -6.31 -2.54 10.59
CA VAL A 159 -6.61 -1.27 9.92
C VAL A 159 -5.78 -0.24 10.68
N ILE A 160 -5.02 0.60 9.98
CA ILE A 160 -4.08 1.54 10.60
C ILE A 160 -4.30 2.94 10.03
N LEU A 161 -4.22 3.95 10.89
CA LEU A 161 -4.12 5.35 10.49
C LEU A 161 -2.63 5.75 10.50
N GLY A 162 -2.10 6.08 9.33
CA GLY A 162 -0.73 6.57 9.19
C GLY A 162 -0.73 8.10 9.24
N VAL A 163 -0.14 8.65 10.30
CA VAL A 163 -0.10 10.09 10.55
C VAL A 163 1.33 10.58 10.66
N CYS A 164 1.68 11.63 9.93
CA CYS A 164 2.86 12.44 10.22
C CYS A 164 2.48 13.54 11.22
N SER A 165 3.12 13.58 12.38
CA SER A 165 2.82 14.57 13.43
C SER A 165 4.08 15.26 13.96
N GLY A 166 3.97 16.56 14.24
CA GLY A 166 4.97 17.37 14.94
C GLY A 166 4.34 18.28 16.00
N PRO A 167 5.11 19.17 16.65
CA PRO A 167 4.62 20.04 17.74
C PRO A 167 3.44 20.94 17.36
N GLU A 168 3.29 21.29 16.09
CA GLU A 168 2.22 22.15 15.57
C GLU A 168 1.10 21.37 14.85
N SER A 169 1.14 20.04 14.91
CA SER A 169 0.19 19.22 14.16
C SER A 169 -1.23 19.30 14.72
N ARG A 170 -2.21 19.38 13.82
CA ARG A 170 -3.64 19.42 14.19
C ARG A 170 -4.25 18.02 14.15
N VAL A 171 -3.88 17.23 13.16
CA VAL A 171 -4.18 15.79 13.11
C VAL A 171 -3.14 15.05 13.95
N THR A 172 -3.57 14.40 15.03
CA THR A 172 -2.69 13.70 15.98
C THR A 172 -3.23 12.29 16.27
N PRO A 173 -2.39 11.36 16.73
CA PRO A 173 -2.85 10.02 17.13
C PRO A 173 -3.89 10.00 18.25
N GLN A 174 -4.01 11.08 19.02
CA GLN A 174 -4.97 11.23 20.11
C GLN A 174 -6.35 11.71 19.64
N PHE A 175 -6.50 12.05 18.36
CA PHE A 175 -7.71 12.61 17.76
C PHE A 175 -8.40 11.66 16.78
#